data_AF-A0A067QWY8-F1
#
_entry.id   AF-A0A067QWY8-F1
#
_cell.length_a   1.000
_cell.length_b   1.000
_cell.length_c   1.000
_cell.angle_alpha   90.00
_cell.angle_beta   90.00
_cell.angle_gamma   90.00
#
_symmetry.space_group_name_H-M   'P 1'
#
loop_
_entity.id
_entity.type
_entity.pdbx_description
1 polymer ?
#
loop_
_entity_poly.entity_id
_entity_poly.type
_entity_poly.pdbx_seq_one_letter_code
_entity_poly.pdbx_strand_id
1 'polypeptide(L)'
;EPALAPNCTVHEVRITPCADATENKPCKIKRGRSASISVDFTPTVSGDGLTGKIFWVNQMGDLPFVGMNSDACSFTTCPIQAGNRQTYEYQLSVSKKFPV
;
A
#
# COMPACT_ATOMS: atom_id res chain seq x y z
N GLU A 1 7.82 -18.55 13.19
CA GLU A 1 8.85 -17.74 12.50
C GLU A 1 9.06 -16.48 13.33
N PRO A 2 10.29 -16.12 13.75
CA PRO A 2 10.49 -14.88 14.50
C PRO A 2 10.22 -13.71 13.56
N ALA A 3 9.30 -12.81 13.95
CA ALA A 3 8.99 -11.63 13.18
C ALA A 3 10.25 -10.77 13.04
N LEU A 4 10.84 -10.77 11.84
CA LEU A 4 11.94 -9.87 11.49
C LEU A 4 11.49 -8.44 11.79
N ALA A 5 12.34 -7.67 12.50
CA ALA A 5 12.05 -6.28 12.78
C ALA A 5 11.77 -5.53 11.45
N PRO A 6 10.74 -4.67 11.39
CA PRO A 6 10.39 -4.00 10.14
C PRO A 6 11.51 -3.07 9.69
N ASN A 7 11.92 -3.17 8.42
CA ASN A 7 12.95 -2.32 7.80
C ASN A 7 12.46 -0.89 7.49
N CYS A 8 11.32 -0.48 8.06
CA CYS A 8 10.75 0.85 7.91
C CYS A 8 9.76 1.14 9.03
N THR A 9 9.55 2.43 9.30
CA THR A 9 8.50 2.95 10.17
C THR A 9 7.44 3.61 9.30
N VAL A 10 6.18 3.17 9.43
CA VAL A 10 5.04 3.81 8.76
C VAL A 10 4.45 4.88 9.67
N HIS A 11 4.31 6.10 9.15
CA HIS A 11 3.79 7.25 9.90
C HIS A 11 2.30 7.46 9.65
N GLU A 12 1.87 7.33 8.39
CA GLU A 12 0.50 7.61 8.00
C GLU A 12 0.10 6.79 6.77
N VAL A 13 -1.15 6.35 6.74
CA VAL A 13 -1.77 5.73 5.57
C VAL A 13 -3.03 6.53 5.25
N ARG A 14 -3.10 7.07 4.04
CA ARG A 14 -4.23 7.86 3.54
C ARG A 14 -4.89 7.13 2.38
N ILE A 15 -6.21 6.96 2.43
CA ILE A 15 -6.98 6.34 1.35
C ILE A 15 -8.04 7.32 0.87
N THR A 16 -8.03 7.65 -0.42
CA THR A 16 -8.97 8.60 -1.03
C THR A 16 -9.70 7.96 -2.21
N PRO A 17 -11.04 7.92 -2.25
CA PRO A 17 -11.98 8.39 -1.22
C PRO A 17 -12.17 7.37 -0.10
N CYS A 18 -12.17 7.83 1.15
CA CYS A 18 -12.61 7.05 2.31
C CYS A 18 -13.40 7.95 3.27
N ALA A 19 -14.68 8.18 2.97
CA ALA A 19 -15.55 9.00 3.81
C ALA A 19 -15.78 8.39 5.21
N ASP A 20 -15.76 7.06 5.29
CA ASP A 20 -15.92 6.28 6.51
C ASP A 20 -14.75 6.47 7.52
N ALA A 21 -13.61 7.04 7.09
CA ALA A 21 -12.46 7.30 7.96
C ALA A 21 -12.78 8.31 9.08
N THR A 22 -13.68 9.27 8.84
CA THR A 22 -14.09 10.25 9.86
C THR A 22 -14.84 9.60 11.03
N GLU A 23 -15.44 8.43 10.80
CA GLU A 23 -16.14 7.63 11.79
C GLU A 23 -15.30 6.44 12.30
N ASN A 24 -14.01 6.38 11.98
CA ASN A 24 -13.12 5.23 12.27
C ASN A 24 -13.66 3.89 11.74
N LYS A 25 -14.42 3.92 10.64
CA LYS A 25 -14.93 2.71 9.98
C LYS A 25 -13.99 2.27 8.86
N PRO A 26 -13.99 0.96 8.50
CA PRO A 26 -13.20 0.47 7.37
C PRO A 26 -13.55 1.20 6.06
N CYS A 27 -12.52 1.53 5.28
CA CYS A 27 -12.70 2.18 3.98
C CYS A 27 -13.40 1.26 2.98
N LYS A 28 -14.59 1.64 2.53
CA LYS A 28 -15.34 0.93 1.49
C LYS A 28 -14.90 1.34 0.09
N ILE A 29 -13.98 0.57 -0.50
CA ILE A 29 -13.55 0.76 -1.90
C ILE A 29 -14.53 0.02 -2.83
N LYS A 30 -15.20 0.77 -3.72
CA LYS A 30 -16.18 0.20 -4.64
C LYS A 30 -15.50 -0.40 -5.88
N ARG A 31 -15.91 -1.61 -6.26
CA ARG A 31 -15.54 -2.22 -7.55
C ARG A 31 -15.90 -1.30 -8.72
N GLY A 32 -15.04 -1.24 -9.73
CA GLY A 32 -15.17 -0.36 -10.89
C GLY A 32 -14.86 1.11 -10.61
N ARG A 33 -14.35 1.45 -9.41
CA ARG A 33 -13.80 2.77 -9.08
C ARG A 33 -12.33 2.65 -8.73
N SER A 34 -11.61 3.75 -8.89
CA SER A 34 -10.23 3.87 -8.43
C SER A 34 -10.19 4.55 -7.07
N ALA A 35 -9.30 4.09 -6.20
CA ALA A 35 -8.93 4.75 -4.95
C ALA A 35 -7.42 5.02 -4.95
N SER A 36 -7.01 6.16 -4.42
CA SER A 36 -5.60 6.47 -4.17
C SER A 36 -5.23 6.01 -2.77
N ILE A 37 -4.07 5.36 -2.64
CA ILE A 37 -3.46 4.95 -1.39
C ILE A 37 -2.12 5.68 -1.28
N SER A 38 -1.96 6.52 -0.27
CA SER A 38 -0.69 7.16 0.05
C SER A 38 -0.17 6.62 1.38
N VAL A 39 1.09 6.23 1.42
CA VAL A 39 1.77 5.73 2.62
C VAL A 39 2.99 6.59 2.88
N ASP A 40 3.02 7.25 4.02
CA ASP A 40 4.20 7.94 4.49
C ASP A 40 5.04 7.00 5.35
N PHE A 41 6.28 6.78 4.95
CA PHE A 41 7.18 5.88 5.65
C PHE A 41 8.60 6.43 5.72
N THR A 42 9.35 5.98 6.72
CA THR A 42 10.79 6.20 6.83
C THR A 42 11.48 4.85 6.82
N PRO A 43 12.23 4.50 5.77
CA PRO A 43 12.98 3.26 5.73
C PRO A 43 14.16 3.34 6.71
N THR A 44 14.52 2.21 7.32
CA THR A 44 15.72 2.08 8.16
C THR A 44 16.93 1.56 7.37
N VAL A 45 16.71 1.17 6.12
CA VAL A 45 17.71 0.66 5.18
C VAL A 45 17.70 1.50 3.90
N SER A 46 18.85 1.59 3.25
CA SER A 46 18.97 2.18 1.90
C SER A 46 18.92 1.08 0.85
N GLY A 47 18.43 1.39 -0.36
CA GLY A 47 18.38 0.44 -1.46
C GLY A 47 17.95 1.07 -2.78
N ASP A 48 18.35 0.44 -3.88
CA ASP A 48 18.07 0.96 -5.23
C ASP A 48 16.69 0.56 -5.75
N GLY A 49 16.07 -0.46 -5.15
CA GLY A 49 14.78 -1.00 -5.56
C GLY A 49 13.81 -1.11 -4.39
N LEU A 50 12.53 -0.86 -4.70
CA LEU A 50 11.42 -1.04 -3.78
C LEU A 50 10.32 -1.84 -4.48
N THR A 51 9.76 -2.84 -3.80
CA THR A 51 8.66 -3.64 -4.34
C THR A 51 7.38 -3.40 -3.57
N GLY A 52 6.33 -3.00 -4.28
CA GLY A 52 4.98 -2.82 -3.74
C GLY A 52 4.14 -4.07 -3.95
N LYS A 53 3.37 -4.48 -2.93
CA LYS A 53 2.40 -5.57 -3.04
C LYS A 53 1.13 -5.19 -2.30
N ILE A 54 -0.02 -5.53 -2.86
CA ILE A 54 -1.33 -5.38 -2.22
C ILE A 54 -1.95 -6.77 -2.11
N PHE A 55 -2.48 -7.07 -0.93
CA PHE A 55 -3.15 -8.32 -0.64
C PHE A 55 -4.58 -8.05 -0.15
N TRP A 56 -5.51 -8.92 -0.53
CA TRP A 56 -6.81 -9.02 0.09
C TRP A 56 -6.76 -10.14 1.14
N VAL A 57 -6.78 -9.75 2.41
CA VAL A 57 -6.75 -10.68 3.54
C VAL A 57 -8.15 -11.25 3.73
N ASN A 58 -8.28 -12.57 3.63
CA ASN A 58 -9.53 -13.28 3.91
C ASN A 58 -9.27 -14.54 4.76
N GLN A 59 -10.34 -15.23 5.20
CA GLN A 59 -10.21 -16.41 6.08
C GLN A 59 -9.47 -17.59 5.43
N MET A 60 -9.39 -17.64 4.10
CA MET A 60 -8.70 -18.71 3.35
C MET A 60 -7.24 -18.35 3.04
N GLY A 61 -6.80 -17.12 3.36
CA GLY A 61 -5.44 -16.64 3.16
C GLY A 61 -5.38 -15.28 2.43
N ASP A 62 -4.16 -14.81 2.23
CA ASP A 62 -3.89 -13.52 1.58
C ASP A 62 -3.89 -13.68 0.05
N LEU A 63 -4.90 -13.13 -0.62
CA LEU A 63 -4.99 -13.16 -2.07
C LEU A 63 -4.26 -11.94 -2.67
N PRO A 64 -3.20 -12.10 -3.47
CA PRO A 64 -2.50 -10.97 -4.08
C PRO A 64 -3.38 -10.26 -5.12
N PHE A 65 -3.23 -8.93 -5.20
CA PHE A 65 -3.91 -8.13 -6.21
C PHE A 65 -3.23 -8.29 -7.57
N VAL A 66 -3.78 -9.18 -8.40
CA VAL A 66 -3.24 -9.48 -9.74
C VAL A 66 -3.34 -8.25 -10.65
N GLY A 67 -2.25 -7.93 -11.34
CA GLY A 67 -2.18 -6.81 -12.30
C GLY A 67 -1.71 -5.48 -11.71
N MET A 68 -1.30 -5.46 -10.43
CA MET A 68 -0.58 -4.34 -9.85
C MET A 68 0.83 -4.22 -10.44
N ASN A 69 1.29 -2.99 -10.70
CA ASN A 69 2.71 -2.73 -10.94
C ASN A 69 3.46 -2.86 -9.60
N SER A 70 4.29 -3.89 -9.48
CA SER A 70 5.04 -4.17 -8.26
C SER A 70 6.30 -3.34 -8.11
N ASP A 71 6.76 -2.63 -9.15
CA ASP A 71 7.87 -1.69 -9.02
C ASP A 71 7.39 -0.43 -8.26
N ALA A 72 7.65 -0.39 -6.96
CA ALA A 72 7.23 0.73 -6.13
C ALA A 72 8.06 1.99 -6.39
N CYS A 73 9.24 1.88 -7.00
CA CYS A 73 10.02 3.04 -7.43
C CYS A 73 9.34 3.84 -8.55
N SER A 74 8.37 3.24 -9.25
CA SER A 74 7.49 3.97 -10.18
C SER A 74 6.49 4.89 -9.46
N PHE A 75 6.35 4.77 -8.13
CA PHE A 75 5.32 5.41 -7.32
C PHE A 75 5.87 6.12 -6.06
N THR A 76 7.19 6.15 -5.89
CA THR A 76 7.91 6.86 -4.83
C THR A 76 9.31 7.20 -5.32
N THR A 77 10.08 7.93 -4.53
CA THR A 77 11.47 8.27 -4.87
C THR A 77 12.39 7.09 -4.60
N CYS A 78 13.17 6.70 -5.61
CA CYS A 78 14.29 5.77 -5.49
C CYS A 78 15.59 6.42 -6.01
N PRO A 79 16.78 6.02 -5.49
CA PRO A 79 16.99 5.01 -4.45
C PRO A 79 16.42 5.46 -3.09
N ILE A 80 15.91 4.51 -2.31
CA ILE A 80 15.43 4.79 -0.95
C ILE A 80 16.64 5.00 -0.04
N GLN A 81 16.54 5.95 0.88
CA GLN A 81 17.63 6.31 1.79
C GLN A 81 17.19 6.13 3.23
N ALA A 82 17.98 5.38 4.01
CA ALA A 82 17.72 5.18 5.43
C ALA A 82 17.55 6.51 6.18
N GLY A 83 16.52 6.60 7.01
CA GLY A 83 16.21 7.78 7.82
C GLY A 83 15.42 8.87 7.09
N ASN A 84 15.30 8.82 5.76
CA ASN A 84 14.57 9.84 5.00
C ASN A 84 13.09 9.48 4.87
N ARG A 85 12.21 10.37 5.36
CA ARG A 85 10.76 10.20 5.19
C ARG A 85 10.38 10.42 3.73
N GLN A 86 9.59 9.51 3.19
CA GLN A 86 9.08 9.57 1.82
C GLN A 86 7.64 9.05 1.76
N THR A 87 6.96 9.39 0.67
CA THR A 87 5.57 9.00 0.42
C THR A 87 5.51 8.06 -0.78
N TYR A 88 4.83 6.92 -0.61
CA TYR A 88 4.47 6.01 -1.69
C TYR A 88 3.02 6.24 -2.07
N GLU A 89 2.74 6.54 -3.33
CA GLU A 89 1.38 6.84 -3.81
C GLU A 89 0.95 5.89 -4.92
N TYR A 90 -0.10 5.11 -4.67
CA TYR A 90 -0.58 4.10 -5.60
C TYR A 90 -2.06 4.23 -5.88
N GLN A 91 -2.42 4.26 -7.16
CA GLN A 91 -3.81 4.28 -7.60
C GLN A 91 -4.34 2.86 -7.76
N LEU A 92 -5.08 2.39 -6.76
CA LEU A 92 -5.76 1.10 -6.78
C LEU A 92 -7.02 1.17 -7.65
N SER A 93 -7.01 0.47 -8.78
CA SER A 93 -8.18 0.32 -9.65
C SER A 93 -8.82 -1.06 -9.47
N VAL A 94 -9.88 -1.14 -8.66
CA VAL A 94 -10.52 -2.42 -8.34
C VAL A 94 -11.40 -2.86 -9.50
N SER A 95 -10.98 -3.89 -10.23
CA SER A 95 -11.74 -4.38 -11.37
C SER A 95 -13.12 -4.94 -10.96
N LYS A 96 -14.08 -4.90 -11.88
CA LYS A 96 -15.37 -5.59 -11.69
C LYS A 96 -15.24 -7.12 -11.69
N LYS A 97 -14.06 -7.72 -11.78
CA LYS A 97 -13.87 -9.18 -11.70
C LYS A 97 -13.44 -9.65 -10.31
N PHE A 98 -13.09 -8.72 -9.41
CA PHE A 98 -12.77 -9.08 -8.03
C PHE A 98 -13.98 -9.75 -7.34
N PRO A 99 -13.77 -10.80 -6.53
CA PRO A 99 -14.82 -11.44 -5.74
C PRO A 99 -15.58 -10.46 -4.83
N VAL A 100 -16.78 -10.85 -4.40
CA VAL A 100 -17.55 -10.15 -3.35
C VAL A 100 -17.26 -10.82 -2.01
#